data_AF-A0AAW6U531-F1
#
_entry.id   AF-A0AAW6U531-F1
#
_cell.length_a   1.000
_cell.length_b   1.000
_cell.length_c   1.000
_cell.angle_alpha   90.00
_cell.angle_beta   90.00
_cell.angle_gamma   90.00
#
_symmetry.space_group_name_H-M   'P 1'
#
loop_
_entity.id
_entity.type
_entity.pdbx_description
1 polymer ?
#
loop_
_entity_poly.entity_id
_entity_poly.type
_entity_poly.pdbx_seq_one_letter_code
_entity_poly.pdbx_strand_id
1 'polypeptide(L)' 'MLVLTRIMYVLGGLLFLGSVVAHLGVRVWLRPRAPDLDDVYHEFEDEHPEYARYCRWLKVTMATATLGILMTFVAIAL' A
#
# COMPACT_ATOMS: atom_id res chain seq x y z
N MET A 1 4.24 27.55 12.26
CA MET A 1 4.28 26.13 12.68
C MET A 1 2.91 25.48 12.66
N LEU A 2 1.90 26.02 13.38
CA LEU A 2 0.56 25.41 13.49
C LEU A 2 -0.16 25.08 12.16
N VAL A 3 -0.01 25.91 11.11
CA VAL A 3 -0.66 25.65 9.81
C VAL A 3 -0.02 24.46 9.10
N LEU A 4 1.31 24.38 9.09
CA LEU A 4 2.04 23.28 8.46
C LEU A 4 1.74 21.94 9.14
N THR A 5 1.75 21.88 10.47
CA THR A 5 1.46 20.65 11.22
C THR A 5 0.01 20.21 11.00
N ARG A 6 -0.96 21.14 10.95
CA ARG A 6 -2.35 20.82 10.57
C ARG A 6 -2.46 20.24 9.16
N ILE A 7 -1.78 20.84 8.18
CA ILE A 7 -1.78 20.34 6.80
C ILE A 7 -1.17 18.93 6.75
N MET A 8 -0.03 18.72 7.40
CA MET A 8 0.62 17.41 7.47
C MET A 8 -0.25 16.35 8.15
N TYR A 9 -0.97 16.72 9.21
CA TYR A 9 -1.87 15.81 9.90
C TYR A 9 -3.05 15.40 9.01
N VAL A 10 -3.71 16.36 8.37
CA VAL A 10 -4.86 16.09 7.48
C VAL A 10 -4.42 15.28 6.26
N LEU A 11 -3.35 15.69 5.58
CA LEU A 11 -2.86 14.98 4.39
C LEU A 11 -2.30 13.60 4.74
N GLY A 12 -1.55 13.47 5.84
CA GLY A 12 -1.02 12.20 6.30
C GLY A 12 -2.14 11.21 6.67
N GLY A 13 -3.17 11.69 7.36
CA GLY A 13 -4.34 10.89 7.71
C GLY A 13 -5.11 10.43 6.48
N LEU A 14 -5.38 11.33 5.52
CA LEU A 14 -6.03 10.98 4.26
C LEU A 14 -5.21 9.99 3.43
N LEU A 15 -3.89 10.19 3.36
CA LEU A 15 -2.98 9.30 2.64
C LEU A 15 -2.98 7.91 3.27
N PHE A 16 -2.92 7.83 4.60
CA PHE A 16 -2.97 6.56 5.33
C PHE A 16 -4.30 5.83 5.09
N LEU A 17 -5.43 6.50 5.30
CA LEU A 17 -6.76 5.90 5.12
C LEU A 17 -6.99 5.46 3.68
N GLY A 18 -6.69 6.33 2.72
CA GLY A 18 -6.79 6.01 1.29
C GLY A 18 -5.90 4.83 0.90
N SER A 19 -4.70 4.76 1.47
CA SER A 19 -3.79 3.65 1.24
C SER A 19 -4.28 2.34 1.85
N VAL A 20 -4.84 2.34 3.06
CA VAL A 20 -5.43 1.14 3.67
C VAL A 20 -6.58 0.60 2.83
N VAL A 21 -7.48 1.48 2.38
CA VAL A 21 -8.59 1.09 1.51
C VAL A 21 -8.07 0.53 0.18
N ALA A 22 -7.07 1.19 -0.42
CA ALA A 22 -6.44 0.69 -1.64
C ALA A 22 -5.73 -0.66 -1.42
N HIS A 23 -5.04 -0.86 -0.29
CA HIS A 23 -4.35 -2.10 0.04
C HIS A 23 -5.33 -3.27 0.15
N LEU A 24 -6.49 -3.04 0.81
CA LEU A 24 -7.56 -4.01 0.87
C LEU A 24 -8.16 -4.26 -0.52
N GLY A 25 -8.38 -3.21 -1.31
CA GLY A 25 -8.85 -3.33 -2.69
C GLY A 25 -7.91 -4.19 -3.56
N VAL A 26 -6.60 -3.97 -3.46
CA VAL A 26 -5.58 -4.79 -4.13
C VAL A 26 -5.69 -6.25 -3.69
N ARG A 27 -5.79 -6.52 -2.39
CA ARG A 27 -5.94 -7.90 -1.86
C ARG A 27 -7.21 -8.61 -2.31
N VAL A 28 -8.32 -7.90 -2.49
CA VAL A 28 -9.60 -8.53 -2.85
C VAL A 28 -9.76 -8.65 -4.37
N TRP A 29 -9.36 -7.64 -5.12
CA TRP A 29 -9.64 -7.55 -6.57
C TRP A 29 -8.46 -7.95 -7.45
N LEU A 30 -7.23 -7.67 -7.03
CA LEU A 30 -6.02 -7.95 -7.82
C LEU A 30 -5.33 -9.24 -7.39
N ARG A 31 -5.85 -9.96 -6.39
CA ARG A 31 -5.29 -11.27 -6.02
C ARG A 31 -5.41 -12.21 -7.23
N PRO A 32 -4.27 -12.68 -7.79
CA PRO A 32 -4.31 -13.61 -8.89
C PRO A 32 -4.98 -14.92 -8.44
N ARG A 33 -5.88 -15.43 -9.29
CA ARG A 33 -6.64 -16.67 -9.09
C ARG A 33 -6.35 -17.71 -10.17
N ALA A 34 -5.23 -17.59 -10.87
CA ALA A 34 -4.92 -18.51 -11.96
C ALA A 34 -4.66 -19.92 -11.37
N PRO A 35 -5.31 -20.97 -11.88
CA PRO A 35 -5.01 -22.35 -11.48
C PRO A 35 -3.55 -22.73 -11.78
N ASP A 36 -2.95 -22.11 -12.80
CA ASP A 36 -1.54 -22.30 -13.14
C ASP A 36 -0.57 -21.75 -12.06
N LEU A 37 -1.00 -20.88 -11.15
CA LEU A 37 -0.16 -20.44 -10.03
C LEU A 37 0.03 -21.54 -8.97
N ASP A 38 -0.92 -22.45 -8.82
CA ASP A 38 -0.80 -23.58 -7.88
C ASP A 38 0.19 -24.64 -8.41
N ASP A 39 0.41 -24.68 -9.74
CA ASP A 39 1.37 -25.57 -10.42
C ASP A 39 2.73 -24.91 -10.70
N VAL A 40 2.84 -23.58 -10.58
CA VAL A 40 4.11 -22.85 -10.65
C VAL A 40 4.85 -23.03 -9.33
N TYR A 41 6.10 -23.52 -9.40
CA TYR A 41 6.96 -23.56 -8.22
C TYR A 41 7.06 -22.17 -7.60
N HIS A 42 6.94 -22.09 -6.27
CA HIS A 42 6.97 -20.84 -5.50
C HIS A 42 8.15 -19.91 -5.86
N GLU A 43 9.27 -20.49 -6.30
CA GLU A 43 10.47 -19.79 -6.77
C GLU A 43 10.26 -18.92 -8.03
N PHE A 44 9.23 -19.21 -8.84
CA PHE A 44 8.92 -18.50 -10.10
C PHE A 44 7.59 -17.74 -10.07
N GLU A 45 6.87 -17.70 -8.94
CA GLU A 45 5.63 -16.91 -8.80
C GLU A 45 5.85 -15.44 -9.15
N ASP A 46 7.01 -14.88 -8.79
CA ASP A 46 7.39 -13.50 -9.07
C ASP A 46 7.64 -13.20 -10.55
N GLU A 47 7.87 -14.22 -11.39
CA GLU A 47 7.98 -14.06 -12.85
C GLU A 47 6.60 -13.98 -13.52
N HIS A 48 5.53 -14.44 -12.85
CA HIS A 48 4.19 -14.37 -13.40
C HIS A 48 3.72 -12.90 -13.43
N PRO A 49 3.40 -12.33 -14.61
CA PRO A 49 3.23 -10.89 -14.77
C PRO A 49 2.07 -10.33 -13.92
N GLU A 50 1.03 -11.13 -13.70
CA GLU A 50 -0.09 -10.75 -12.83
C GLU A 50 0.28 -10.71 -11.35
N TYR A 51 1.07 -11.67 -10.88
CA TYR A 51 1.55 -11.73 -9.50
C TYR A 51 2.56 -10.62 -9.22
N ALA A 52 3.48 -10.37 -10.15
CA ALA A 52 4.41 -9.24 -10.09
C ALA A 52 3.67 -7.89 -9.99
N ARG A 53 2.59 -7.70 -10.79
CA ARG A 53 1.74 -6.51 -10.73
C ARG A 53 1.02 -6.41 -9.38
N TYR A 54 0.45 -7.51 -8.88
CA TYR A 54 -0.19 -7.58 -7.57
C TYR A 54 0.78 -7.18 -6.44
N CYS A 55 1.95 -7.82 -6.39
CA CYS A 55 3.01 -7.51 -5.43
C CYS A 55 3.48 -6.05 -5.52
N ARG A 56 3.60 -5.49 -6.73
CA ARG A 56 3.94 -4.07 -6.90
C ARG A 56 2.90 -3.15 -6.27
N TRP A 57 1.61 -3.40 -6.50
CA TRP A 57 0.54 -2.60 -5.90
C TRP A 57 0.46 -2.76 -4.37
N LEU A 58 0.68 -3.97 -3.84
CA LEU A 58 0.79 -4.19 -2.40
C LEU A 58 1.95 -3.40 -1.78
N LYS A 59 3.12 -3.40 -2.43
CA LYS A 59 4.30 -2.65 -1.96
C LYS A 59 4.05 -1.14 -2.00
N VAL A 60 3.46 -0.62 -3.07
CA VAL A 60 3.13 0.81 -3.21
C VAL A 60 2.11 1.26 -2.16
N THR A 61 1.03 0.51 -1.97
CA THR A 61 0.04 0.82 -0.94
C THR A 61 0.69 0.77 0.44
N MET A 62 1.45 -0.28 0.77
CA MET A 62 2.14 -0.33 2.06
C MET A 62 3.11 0.85 2.28
N ALA A 63 3.92 1.21 1.29
CA ALA A 63 4.85 2.33 1.37
C ALA A 63 4.12 3.68 1.59
N THR A 64 3.03 3.91 0.86
CA THR A 64 2.21 5.12 1.02
C THR A 64 1.49 5.17 2.36
N ALA A 65 1.03 4.04 2.89
CA ALA A 65 0.47 3.96 4.24
C ALA A 65 1.52 4.36 5.29
N THR A 66 2.72 3.79 5.21
CA THR A 66 3.84 4.14 6.10
C THR A 66 4.19 5.63 6.01
N LEU A 67 4.21 6.21 4.80
CA LEU A 67 4.45 7.64 4.61
C LEU A 67 3.36 8.49 5.26
N GLY A 68 2.10 8.10 5.09
CA GLY A 68 0.96 8.76 5.72
C GLY A 68 1.08 8.78 7.25
N ILE A 69 1.37 7.62 7.86
CA ILE A 69 1.61 7.54 9.31
C ILE A 69 2.78 8.42 9.73
N LEU A 70 3.90 8.36 9.01
CA LEU A 70 5.09 9.15 9.34
C LEU A 70 4.78 10.66 9.29
N MET A 71 4.01 11.12 8.29
CA MET A 71 3.55 12.52 8.24
C MET A 71 2.68 12.89 9.44
N THR A 72 1.73 12.03 9.83
CA THR A 72 0.89 12.30 11.02
C THR A 72 1.70 12.32 12.31
N PHE A 73 2.69 11.43 12.44
CA PHE A 73 3.59 11.38 13.59
C PHE A 73 4.41 12.66 13.71
N VAL A 74 5.05 13.09 12.61
CA VAL A 74 5.84 14.34 12.58
C VAL A 74 4.96 15.55 12.89
N ALA A 75 3.72 15.57 12.40
CA ALA A 75 2.77 16.64 12.70
C ALA A 75 2.37 16.74 14.18
N ILE A 76 2.35 15.60 14.90
CA ILE A 76 2.06 15.56 16.34
C ILE A 76 3.30 15.89 17.16
N ALA A 77 4.48 15.47 16.70
CA ALA A 77 5.74 15.63 17.43
C ALA A 77 6.32 17.06 17.38
N LEU A 78 5.91 17.87 16.40
CA LEU A 78 6.35 19.26 16.17
C LEU A 78 5.30 20.29 16.61
#